data_AF-A0A4Q4ZIN2-F1
#
_entry.id   AF-A0A4Q4ZIN2-F1
#
_cell.length_a   1.000
_cell.length_b   1.000
_cell.length_c   1.000
_cell.angle_alpha   90.00
_cell.angle_beta   90.00
_cell.angle_gamma   90.00
#
_symmetry.space_group_name_H-M   'P 1'
#
loop_
_entity.id
_entity.type
_entity.pdbx_description
1 polymer ?
#
loop_
_entity_poly.entity_id
_entity_poly.type
_entity_poly.pdbx_seq_one_letter_code
_entity_poly.pdbx_strand_id
1 'polypeptide(L)'
;MRLPKRDIIASCAVAAAVVLYVLWRADAALLDMSVRATGLVVLVLGFVASASAVVPGFERLLHGNRLYLAVTSVLGLGALVAGIVTLWSSSTTALGVLTGLLVLLWGIATTHHVLLARAGVCPECGSTVRETYCEVCGYDLVRQTRTDVTREGLHRHHV
;
A
#
# COMPACT_ATOMS: atom_id res chain seq x y z
N MET A 1 -10.23 -13.73 -9.26
CA MET A 1 -9.58 -13.26 -8.02
C MET A 1 -10.62 -12.66 -7.10
N ARG A 2 -10.78 -13.16 -5.87
CA ARG A 2 -11.61 -12.48 -4.86
C ARG A 2 -10.67 -11.59 -4.06
N LEU A 3 -10.76 -10.28 -4.26
CA LEU A 3 -10.05 -9.33 -3.41
C LEU A 3 -10.48 -9.56 -1.95
N PRO A 4 -9.55 -9.63 -0.99
CA PRO A 4 -9.93 -9.73 0.41
C PRO A 4 -10.78 -8.51 0.75
N LYS A 5 -11.87 -8.71 1.51
CA LYS A 5 -12.83 -7.65 1.84
C LYS A 5 -12.16 -6.38 2.41
N ARG A 6 -10.98 -6.53 3.01
CA ARG A 6 -10.18 -5.45 3.59
C ARG A 6 -9.50 -4.57 2.55
N ASP A 7 -8.92 -5.14 1.51
CA ASP A 7 -8.31 -4.37 0.41
C ASP A 7 -9.37 -3.52 -0.32
N ILE A 8 -10.59 -4.05 -0.41
CA ILE A 8 -11.74 -3.32 -0.95
C ILE A 8 -12.06 -2.11 -0.04
N ILE A 9 -12.16 -2.31 1.27
CA ILE A 9 -12.44 -1.23 2.22
C ILE A 9 -11.35 -0.15 2.17
N ALA A 10 -10.08 -0.55 2.19
CA ALA A 10 -8.95 0.38 2.13
C ALA A 10 -8.96 1.18 0.82
N SER A 11 -9.19 0.51 -0.31
CA SER A 11 -9.26 1.17 -1.63
C SER A 11 -10.46 2.12 -1.73
N CYS A 12 -11.62 1.73 -1.22
CA CYS A 12 -12.80 2.60 -1.16
C CYS A 12 -12.55 3.83 -0.28
N ALA A 13 -11.89 3.68 0.87
CA ALA A 13 -11.59 4.80 1.77
C ALA A 13 -10.62 5.81 1.12
N VAL A 14 -9.58 5.32 0.45
CA VAL A 14 -8.62 6.18 -0.27
C VAL A 14 -9.30 6.87 -1.46
N ALA A 15 -10.08 6.12 -2.24
CA ALA A 15 -10.84 6.69 -3.36
C ALA A 15 -11.80 7.79 -2.90
N ALA A 16 -12.53 7.55 -1.80
CA ALA A 16 -13.40 8.55 -1.20
C ALA A 16 -12.62 9.80 -0.75
N ALA A 17 -11.47 9.64 -0.11
CA ALA A 17 -10.62 10.76 0.30
C ALA A 17 -10.14 11.60 -0.90
N VAL A 18 -9.73 10.95 -1.99
CA VAL A 18 -9.30 11.63 -3.23
C VAL A 18 -10.46 12.37 -3.88
N VAL A 19 -11.62 11.72 -4.02
CA VAL A 19 -12.81 12.34 -4.61
C VAL A 19 -13.24 13.56 -3.79
N LEU A 20 -13.28 13.45 -2.46
CA LEU A 20 -13.59 14.57 -1.57
C LEU A 20 -12.59 15.73 -1.75
N TYR A 21 -11.29 15.45 -1.81
CA TYR A 21 -10.27 16.47 -2.04
C TYR A 21 -10.44 17.16 -3.40
N VAL A 22 -10.69 16.41 -4.47
CA VAL A 22 -10.88 16.97 -5.82
C VAL A 22 -12.16 17.81 -5.90
N LEU A 23 -13.28 17.32 -5.34
CA LEU A 23 -14.53 18.06 -5.30
C LEU A 23 -14.40 19.37 -4.52
N TRP A 24 -13.73 19.30 -3.36
CA TRP A 24 -13.42 20.48 -2.57
C TRP A 24 -12.51 21.46 -3.34
N ARG A 25 -11.49 20.96 -4.04
CA ARG A 25 -10.56 21.80 -4.81
C ARG A 25 -11.23 22.47 -6.01
N ALA A 26 -12.22 21.82 -6.60
CA ALA A 26 -12.98 22.31 -7.75
C ALA A 26 -14.04 23.36 -7.37
N ASP A 27 -14.17 23.70 -6.08
CA ASP A 27 -15.21 24.59 -5.55
C ASP A 27 -16.62 24.16 -5.99
N ALA A 28 -16.81 22.85 -6.16
CA ALA A 28 -18.11 22.31 -6.48
C ALA A 28 -19.02 22.62 -5.28
N ALA A 29 -20.12 23.33 -5.51
CA ALA A 29 -21.06 23.86 -4.51
C ALA A 29 -21.68 22.82 -3.52
N LEU A 30 -21.23 21.57 -3.57
CA LEU A 30 -21.68 20.44 -2.77
C LEU A 30 -21.03 20.35 -1.38
N LEU A 31 -19.90 21.01 -1.13
CA LEU A 31 -19.14 20.88 0.12
C LEU A 31 -18.57 22.24 0.53
N ASP A 32 -19.40 23.12 1.08
CA ASP A 32 -18.97 24.37 1.75
C ASP A 32 -18.23 24.04 3.07
N MET A 33 -17.19 23.22 2.97
CA MET A 33 -16.40 22.70 4.08
C MET A 33 -15.11 23.49 4.19
N SER A 34 -14.81 23.93 5.42
CA SER A 34 -13.51 24.53 5.72
C SER A 34 -12.37 23.54 5.45
N VAL A 35 -11.17 24.07 5.13
CA VAL A 35 -9.93 23.28 4.94
C VAL A 35 -9.69 22.31 6.10
N ARG A 36 -9.98 22.73 7.32
CA ARG A 36 -9.83 21.92 8.54
C ARG A 36 -10.80 20.74 8.56
N ALA A 37 -12.06 20.97 8.19
CA ALA A 37 -13.07 19.91 8.12
C ALA A 37 -12.68 18.87 7.05
N THR A 38 -12.31 19.32 5.85
CA THR A 38 -11.84 18.45 4.77
C THR A 38 -10.59 17.66 5.19
N GLY A 39 -9.61 18.33 5.81
CA GLY A 39 -8.40 17.70 6.32
C GLY A 39 -8.67 16.65 7.39
N LEU A 40 -9.61 16.91 8.32
CA LEU A 40 -10.01 15.95 9.34
C LEU A 40 -10.64 14.70 8.72
N VAL A 41 -11.54 14.87 7.74
CA VAL A 41 -12.18 13.74 7.05
C VAL A 41 -11.15 12.89 6.29
N VAL A 42 -10.24 13.53 5.54
CA VAL A 42 -9.17 12.83 4.81
C VAL A 42 -8.25 12.08 5.77
N LEU A 43 -7.92 12.67 6.92
CA LEU A 43 -7.07 12.05 7.94
C LEU A 43 -7.75 10.84 8.58
N VAL A 44 -9.04 10.94 8.91
CA VAL A 44 -9.83 9.82 9.43
C VAL A 44 -9.91 8.69 8.41
N LEU A 45 -10.20 8.99 7.14
CA LEU A 45 -10.24 7.98 6.07
C LEU A 45 -8.87 7.31 5.88
N GLY A 46 -7.78 8.08 5.91
CA GLY A 46 -6.41 7.57 5.83
C GLY A 46 -6.04 6.67 7.02
N PHE A 47 -6.49 7.03 8.23
CA PHE A 47 -6.32 6.20 9.42
C PHE A 47 -7.09 4.89 9.31
N VAL A 48 -8.37 4.94 8.88
CA VAL A 48 -9.21 3.75 8.68
C VAL A 48 -8.58 2.81 7.64
N ALA A 49 -8.10 3.35 6.52
CA ALA A 49 -7.40 2.58 5.50
C ALA A 49 -6.14 1.91 6.08
N SER A 50 -5.31 2.66 6.81
CA SER A 50 -4.09 2.13 7.45
C SER A 50 -4.41 1.05 8.49
N ALA A 51 -5.37 1.28 9.38
CA ALA A 51 -5.77 0.31 10.40
C ALA A 51 -6.32 -0.99 9.79
N SER A 52 -7.08 -0.89 8.69
CA SER A 52 -7.64 -2.06 8.00
C SER A 52 -6.58 -2.95 7.34
N ALA A 53 -5.41 -2.39 7.04
CA ALA A 53 -4.28 -3.11 6.45
C ALA A 53 -3.42 -3.86 7.48
N VAL A 54 -3.50 -3.51 8.78
CA VAL A 54 -2.47 -3.89 9.78
C VAL A 54 -2.80 -5.17 10.60
N VAL A 55 -3.94 -5.85 10.43
CA VAL A 55 -4.29 -7.03 11.27
C VAL A 55 -4.91 -8.17 10.44
N PRO A 56 -4.54 -9.47 10.56
CA PRO A 56 -3.55 -10.12 11.42
C PRO A 56 -2.37 -10.76 10.65
N GLY A 57 -1.25 -10.97 11.34
CA GLY A 57 -0.01 -11.54 10.80
C GLY A 57 1.21 -10.61 10.89
N PHE A 58 1.18 -9.62 11.79
CA PHE A 58 2.23 -8.61 11.99
C PHE A 58 3.65 -9.21 12.15
N GLU A 59 3.74 -10.44 12.67
CA GLU A 59 4.99 -11.21 12.75
C GLU A 59 5.64 -11.49 11.39
N ARG A 60 4.85 -11.68 10.31
CA ARG A 60 5.36 -11.86 8.94
C ARG A 60 5.79 -10.54 8.30
N LEU A 61 5.19 -9.41 8.69
CA LEU A 61 5.59 -8.08 8.23
C LEU A 61 6.94 -7.65 8.83
N LEU A 62 7.22 -8.01 10.09
CA LEU A 62 8.53 -7.80 10.74
C LEU A 62 9.67 -8.60 10.09
N HIS A 63 9.37 -9.74 9.48
CA HIS A 63 10.32 -10.50 8.64
C HIS A 63 10.32 -10.04 7.17
N GLY A 64 9.49 -9.07 6.82
CA GLY A 64 9.40 -8.48 5.48
C GLY A 64 10.55 -7.52 5.16
N ASN A 65 10.61 -7.08 3.91
CA ASN A 65 11.66 -6.18 3.41
C ASN A 65 11.76 -4.90 4.27
N ARG A 66 12.89 -4.71 4.96
CA ARG A 66 13.15 -3.54 5.82
C ARG A 66 12.99 -2.21 5.08
N LEU A 67 13.31 -2.18 3.79
CA LEU A 67 13.15 -0.99 2.96
C LEU A 67 11.67 -0.60 2.82
N TYR A 68 10.79 -1.59 2.61
CA TYR A 68 9.35 -1.34 2.51
C TYR A 68 8.81 -0.72 3.79
N LEU A 69 9.14 -1.32 4.95
CA LEU A 69 8.73 -0.80 6.26
C LEU A 69 9.24 0.62 6.50
N ALA A 70 10.52 0.88 6.19
CA ALA A 70 11.11 2.21 6.34
C ALA A 70 10.42 3.26 5.47
N VAL A 71 10.20 2.96 4.18
CA VAL A 71 9.52 3.87 3.25
C VAL A 71 8.09 4.13 3.69
N THR A 72 7.30 3.09 4.00
CA THR A 72 5.91 3.28 4.43
C THR A 72 5.80 4.03 5.76
N SER A 73 6.76 3.85 6.67
CA SER A 73 6.81 4.55 7.95
C SER A 73 7.11 6.05 7.76
N VAL A 74 8.11 6.39 6.94
CA VAL A 74 8.45 7.79 6.62
C VAL A 74 7.28 8.49 5.93
N LEU A 75 6.63 7.84 4.97
CA LEU A 75 5.45 8.39 4.29
C LEU A 75 4.27 8.58 5.26
N GLY A 76 4.03 7.60 6.15
CA GLY A 76 2.99 7.69 7.17
C GLY A 76 3.23 8.82 8.17
N LEU A 77 4.49 9.00 8.61
CA LEU A 77 4.88 10.10 9.48
C LEU A 77 4.71 11.45 8.78
N GLY A 78 5.14 11.55 7.52
CA GLY A 78 4.94 12.76 6.70
C GLY A 78 3.46 13.11 6.55
N ALA A 79 2.60 12.11 6.33
CA ALA A 79 1.16 12.30 6.23
C ALA A 79 0.58 12.81 7.55
N LEU A 80 1.01 12.25 8.70
CA LEU A 80 0.58 12.72 10.02
C LEU A 80 0.97 14.19 10.27
N VAL A 81 2.22 14.54 9.98
CA VAL A 81 2.71 15.93 10.13
C VAL A 81 1.92 16.89 9.23
N ALA A 82 1.73 16.54 7.96
CA ALA A 82 0.92 17.34 7.03
C ALA A 82 -0.53 17.50 7.52
N GLY A 83 -1.10 16.45 8.10
CA GLY A 83 -2.41 16.48 8.75
C GLY A 83 -2.49 17.47 9.90
N ILE A 84 -1.55 17.41 10.83
CA ILE A 84 -1.48 18.34 11.98
C ILE A 84 -1.35 19.79 11.49
N VAL A 85 -0.46 20.04 10.52
CA VAL A 85 -0.29 21.37 9.93
C VAL A 85 -1.58 21.86 9.28
N THR A 86 -2.29 20.99 8.55
CA THR A 86 -3.59 21.32 7.93
C THR A 86 -4.62 21.75 8.99
N LEU A 87 -4.73 21.00 10.09
CA LEU A 87 -5.69 21.29 11.16
C LEU A 87 -5.36 22.60 11.89
N TRP A 88 -4.07 22.85 12.16
CA TRP A 88 -3.66 24.04 12.89
C TRP A 88 -3.74 25.31 12.04
N SER A 89 -3.12 25.27 10.85
CA SER A 89 -2.92 26.45 10.00
C SER A 89 -4.00 26.66 8.94
N SER A 90 -4.92 25.70 8.74
CA SER A 90 -5.85 25.70 7.60
C SER A 90 -5.14 25.77 6.24
N SER A 91 -3.91 25.23 6.15
CA SER A 91 -3.09 25.30 4.94
C SER A 91 -3.61 24.36 3.85
N THR A 92 -3.96 24.94 2.70
CA THR A 92 -4.39 24.21 1.49
C THR A 92 -3.25 23.40 0.89
N THR A 93 -2.01 23.91 0.97
CA THR A 93 -0.80 23.19 0.55
C THR A 93 -0.58 21.95 1.41
N ALA A 94 -0.74 22.07 2.74
CA ALA A 94 -0.57 20.93 3.65
C ALA A 94 -1.63 19.84 3.38
N LEU A 95 -2.87 20.24 3.08
CA LEU A 95 -3.93 19.30 2.68
C LEU A 95 -3.59 18.55 1.38
N GLY A 96 -3.04 19.26 0.40
CA GLY A 96 -2.56 18.65 -0.85
C GLY A 96 -1.44 17.63 -0.61
N VAL A 97 -0.48 17.96 0.25
CA VAL A 97 0.61 17.04 0.64
C VAL A 97 0.06 15.81 1.37
N LEU A 98 -0.83 16.00 2.34
CA LEU A 98 -1.50 14.90 3.05
C LEU A 98 -2.18 13.94 2.06
N THR A 99 -2.97 14.48 1.14
CA THR A 99 -3.70 13.70 0.14
C THR A 99 -2.74 12.97 -0.80
N GLY A 100 -1.69 13.64 -1.26
CA GLY A 100 -0.66 13.04 -2.12
C GLY A 100 0.08 11.88 -1.44
N LEU A 101 0.44 12.03 -0.16
CA LEU A 101 1.09 10.97 0.61
C LEU A 101 0.17 9.77 0.83
N LEU A 102 -1.12 9.99 1.06
CA LEU A 102 -2.11 8.90 1.16
C LEU A 102 -2.23 8.12 -0.16
N VAL A 103 -2.29 8.81 -1.29
CA VAL A 103 -2.34 8.17 -2.62
C VAL A 103 -1.06 7.37 -2.88
N LEU A 104 0.10 7.93 -2.54
CA LEU A 104 1.38 7.25 -2.71
C LEU A 104 1.47 5.98 -1.85
N LEU A 105 1.09 6.07 -0.57
CA LEU A 105 1.01 4.91 0.34
C LEU A 105 0.09 3.83 -0.21
N TRP A 106 -1.09 4.21 -0.69
CA TRP A 106 -2.04 3.29 -1.32
C TRP A 106 -1.46 2.61 -2.56
N GLY A 107 -0.79 3.36 -3.43
CA GLY A 107 -0.15 2.81 -4.62
C GLY A 107 0.94 1.80 -4.30
N ILE A 108 1.79 2.10 -3.32
CA ILE A 108 2.84 1.19 -2.84
C ILE A 108 2.21 -0.10 -2.28
N ALA A 109 1.21 0.03 -1.40
CA ALA A 109 0.54 -1.11 -0.80
C ALA A 109 -0.15 -1.99 -1.87
N THR A 110 -0.89 -1.37 -2.80
CA THR A 110 -1.59 -2.08 -3.88
C THR A 110 -0.61 -2.82 -4.78
N THR A 111 0.49 -2.17 -5.17
CA THR A 111 1.54 -2.80 -5.99
C THR A 111 2.14 -4.01 -5.28
N HIS A 112 2.44 -3.86 -3.98
CA HIS A 112 2.97 -4.95 -3.16
C HIS A 112 1.98 -6.14 -3.09
N HIS A 113 0.68 -5.88 -2.86
CA HIS A 113 -0.33 -6.93 -2.84
C HIS A 113 -0.50 -7.61 -4.20
N VAL A 114 -0.45 -6.87 -5.31
CA VAL A 114 -0.52 -7.44 -6.66
C VAL A 114 0.71 -8.30 -6.96
N LEU A 115 1.90 -7.87 -6.54
CA LEU A 115 3.13 -8.66 -6.71
C LEU A 115 3.09 -9.95 -5.88
N LEU A 116 2.65 -9.87 -4.62
CA LEU A 116 2.46 -11.07 -3.79
C LEU A 116 1.41 -12.02 -4.37
N ALA A 117 0.30 -11.49 -4.88
CA ALA A 117 -0.75 -12.29 -5.52
C ALA A 117 -0.23 -13.00 -6.78
N ARG A 118 0.65 -12.35 -7.56
CA ARG A 118 1.31 -12.97 -8.72
C ARG A 118 2.35 -14.01 -8.33
N ALA A 119 3.11 -13.76 -7.26
CA ALA A 119 4.07 -14.73 -6.73
C ALA A 119 3.40 -16.02 -6.21
N GLY A 120 2.12 -15.93 -5.81
CA GLY A 120 1.29 -17.09 -5.47
C GLY A 120 0.70 -17.84 -6.66
N VAL A 121 1.17 -17.62 -7.89
CA VAL A 121 0.73 -18.35 -9.10
C VAL A 121 1.91 -19.14 -9.66
N CYS A 122 1.69 -20.43 -9.95
CA CYS A 122 2.71 -21.28 -10.52
C CYS A 122 3.01 -20.84 -11.98
N PRO A 123 4.27 -20.59 -12.35
CA PRO A 123 4.62 -20.14 -13.70
C PRO A 123 4.39 -21.23 -14.76
N GLU A 124 4.36 -22.49 -14.36
CA GLU A 124 4.32 -23.63 -15.27
C GLU A 124 2.89 -24.01 -15.66
N CYS A 125 1.96 -24.01 -14.69
CA CYS A 125 0.57 -24.43 -14.91
C CYS A 125 -0.47 -23.35 -14.60
N GLY A 126 -0.06 -22.19 -14.09
CA GLY A 126 -0.97 -21.08 -13.78
C GLY A 126 -1.89 -21.29 -12.58
N SER A 127 -1.74 -22.39 -11.82
CA SER A 127 -2.54 -22.64 -10.63
C SER A 127 -2.09 -21.76 -9.45
N THR A 128 -3.02 -21.39 -8.59
CA THR A 128 -2.70 -20.72 -7.32
C THR A 128 -1.95 -21.67 -6.38
N VAL A 129 -0.79 -21.25 -5.93
CA VAL A 129 0.08 -21.99 -5.02
C VAL A 129 -0.16 -21.49 -3.60
N ARG A 130 -0.46 -22.40 -2.67
CA ARG A 130 -0.78 -22.06 -1.27
C ARG A 130 0.42 -22.18 -0.34
N GLU A 131 1.42 -22.96 -0.75
CA GLU A 131 2.69 -23.20 -0.06
C GLU A 131 3.88 -23.00 -1.03
N THR A 132 5.10 -23.31 -0.62
CA THR A 132 6.30 -23.27 -1.50
C THR A 132 6.29 -24.34 -2.60
N TYR A 133 5.23 -25.13 -2.70
CA TYR A 133 5.05 -26.25 -3.62
C TYR A 133 3.69 -26.15 -4.32
N CYS A 134 3.68 -26.41 -5.62
CA CYS A 134 2.49 -26.50 -6.44
C CYS A 134 1.93 -27.94 -6.45
N GLU A 135 0.75 -28.14 -5.85
CA GLU A 135 0.09 -29.46 -5.79
C GLU A 135 -0.35 -29.97 -7.18
N VAL A 136 -0.53 -29.08 -8.16
CA VAL A 136 -1.07 -29.41 -9.48
C VAL A 136 0.01 -29.97 -10.42
N CYS A 137 1.16 -29.31 -10.51
CA CYS A 137 2.24 -29.72 -11.42
C CYS A 137 3.49 -30.24 -10.70
N GLY A 138 3.52 -30.19 -9.36
CA GLY A 138 4.67 -30.62 -8.58
C GLY A 138 5.81 -29.60 -8.49
N TYR A 139 5.63 -28.37 -8.98
CA TYR A 139 6.67 -27.34 -9.03
C TYR A 139 7.04 -26.84 -7.63
N ASP A 140 8.33 -26.89 -7.28
CA ASP A 140 8.88 -26.41 -6.01
C ASP A 140 9.55 -25.04 -6.17
N LEU A 141 8.91 -23.98 -5.65
CA LEU A 141 9.36 -22.58 -5.76
C LEU A 141 10.61 -22.29 -4.91
N VAL A 142 10.87 -23.06 -3.87
CA VAL A 142 12.07 -22.87 -3.02
C VAL A 142 13.33 -23.32 -3.74
N ARG A 143 13.21 -24.30 -4.63
CA ARG A 143 14.34 -24.80 -5.41
C ARG A 143 14.86 -23.77 -6.40
N GLN A 144 13.96 -23.00 -7.02
CA GLN A 144 14.30 -22.05 -8.08
C GLN A 144 14.98 -20.77 -7.54
N THR A 145 14.50 -20.22 -6.43
CA THR A 145 15.13 -19.05 -5.79
C THR A 145 16.56 -19.35 -5.35
N ARG A 146 16.85 -20.59 -4.93
CA ARG A 146 18.22 -21.01 -4.62
C ARG A 146 19.10 -21.12 -5.87
N THR A 147 18.57 -21.61 -7.00
CA THR A 147 19.36 -21.71 -8.25
C THR A 147 19.66 -20.36 -8.87
N ASP A 148 18.74 -19.39 -8.81
CA ASP A 148 18.96 -18.05 -9.39
C ASP A 148 19.98 -17.22 -8.59
N VAL A 149 19.92 -17.25 -7.26
CA VAL A 149 20.94 -16.61 -6.40
C VAL A 149 22.33 -17.19 -6.66
N THR A 150 22.42 -18.50 -6.89
CA THR A 150 23.69 -19.16 -7.19
C THR A 150 24.25 -18.70 -8.55
N ARG A 151 23.36 -18.45 -9.53
CA ARG A 151 23.74 -18.01 -10.89
C ARG A 151 24.18 -16.55 -10.93
N GLU A 152 23.50 -15.66 -10.19
CA GLU A 152 23.91 -14.25 -10.04
C GLU A 152 25.21 -14.12 -9.23
N GLY A 153 25.40 -14.96 -8.21
CA GLY A 153 26.65 -15.01 -7.44
C GLY A 153 27.85 -15.42 -8.28
N LEU A 154 27.67 -16.38 -9.20
CA LEU A 154 28.73 -16.78 -10.13
C LEU A 154 29.11 -15.67 -11.13
N HIS A 155 28.14 -14.90 -11.61
CA HIS A 155 28.40 -13.82 -12.56
C HIS A 155 29.14 -12.63 -11.92
N ARG A 156 29.00 -12.42 -10.61
CA ARG A 156 29.66 -11.32 -9.91
C ARG A 156 31.13 -11.57 -9.57
N HIS A 157 31.62 -12.80 -9.69
CA HIS A 157 33.01 -13.17 -9.41
C HIS A 157 33.92 -13.26 -10.64
N HIS A 158 33.36 -13.09 -11.84
CA HIS A 158 34.10 -13.15 -13.11
C HIS A 158 34.26 -11.78 -13.81
N VAL A 159 34.09 -10.69 -13.07
CA VAL A 159 34.35 -9.31 -13.50
C VAL A 159 35.29 -8.66 -12.50
#